data_AF-A0A958RUC7-F1
#
_entry.id   AF-A0A958RUC7-F1
#
_cell.length_a   1.000
_cell.length_b   1.000
_cell.length_c   1.000
_cell.angle_alpha   90.00
_cell.angle_beta   90.00
_cell.angle_gamma   90.00
#
_symmetry.space_group_name_H-M   'P 1'
#
loop_
_entity.id
_entity.type
_entity.pdbx_description
1 polymer ?
#
loop_
_entity_poly.entity_id
_entity_poly.type
_entity_poly.pdbx_seq_one_letter_code
_entity_poly.pdbx_strand_id
1 'polypeptide(L)' 'IDSIYFANNQKDAAKIGFDDQFLYEEVARDASSRKIPMKNLMRGEAIKVFEEWELKSDKVPY' A
#
# COMPACT_ATOMS: atom_id res chain seq x y z
N ILE A 1 0.48 -10.79 -15.51
CA ILE A 1 1.89 -10.87 -15.06
C ILE A 1 2.09 -12.29 -14.62
N ASP A 2 2.92 -13.04 -15.34
CA ASP A 2 3.01 -14.49 -15.14
C ASP A 2 4.21 -14.89 -14.28
N SER A 3 5.21 -14.01 -14.14
CA SER A 3 6.37 -14.21 -13.27
C SER A 3 7.06 -12.90 -12.92
N ILE A 4 7.67 -12.87 -11.73
CA ILE A 4 8.56 -11.80 -11.27
C ILE A 4 9.88 -12.46 -10.88
N TYR A 5 10.98 -11.98 -11.47
CA TYR A 5 12.33 -12.45 -11.17
C TYR A 5 13.10 -11.36 -10.42
N PHE A 6 13.77 -11.74 -9.34
CA PHE A 6 14.56 -10.84 -8.51
C PHE A 6 15.80 -11.57 -7.99
N ALA A 7 16.88 -10.83 -7.74
CA ALA A 7 18.15 -11.38 -7.27
C ALA A 7 18.28 -11.26 -5.74
N ASN A 8 18.43 -10.03 -5.24
CA ASN A 8 18.49 -9.75 -3.81
C ASN A 8 17.08 -9.73 -3.20
N ASN A 9 16.92 -10.31 -2.01
CA ASN A 9 15.64 -10.29 -1.28
C ASN A 9 15.66 -9.21 -0.18
N GLN A 10 14.51 -9.02 0.50
CA GLN A 10 14.37 -8.03 1.57
C GLN A 10 15.42 -8.13 2.69
N LYS A 11 15.92 -9.35 2.99
CA LYS A 11 16.94 -9.55 4.03
C LYS A 11 18.31 -9.07 3.56
N ASP A 12 18.61 -9.17 2.28
CA ASP A 12 19.86 -8.67 1.72
C ASP A 12 19.90 -7.15 1.72
N ALA A 13 18.77 -6.50 1.43
CA ALA A 13 18.61 -5.05 1.54
C ALA A 13 18.76 -4.58 3.00
N ALA A 14 18.10 -5.26 3.95
CA ALA A 14 18.19 -4.94 5.38
C ALA A 14 19.62 -5.02 5.92
N LYS A 15 20.42 -6.00 5.48
CA LYS A 15 21.82 -6.17 5.91
C LYS A 15 22.71 -4.97 5.59
N ILE A 16 22.39 -4.19 4.56
CA ILE A 16 23.17 -3.01 4.16
C ILE A 16 22.50 -1.69 4.56
N GLY A 17 21.48 -1.75 5.41
CA GLY A 17 20.85 -0.57 6.03
C GLY A 17 19.65 0.00 5.26
N PHE A 18 19.10 -0.73 4.28
CA PHE A 18 17.80 -0.37 3.71
C PHE A 18 16.68 -0.79 4.67
N ASP A 19 15.81 0.15 5.04
CA ASP A 19 14.72 -0.06 6.01
C ASP A 19 13.46 -0.69 5.40
N ASP A 20 13.61 -1.30 4.23
CA ASP A 20 12.55 -1.99 3.49
C ASP A 20 11.90 -3.05 4.39
N GLN A 21 12.69 -3.72 5.24
CA GLN A 21 12.20 -4.72 6.17
C GLN A 21 11.16 -4.15 7.14
N PHE A 22 11.38 -2.96 7.72
CA PHE A 22 10.41 -2.33 8.61
C PHE A 22 9.11 -2.02 7.88
N LEU A 23 9.19 -1.48 6.66
CA LEU A 23 8.01 -1.20 5.85
C LEU A 23 7.20 -2.47 5.56
N TYR A 24 7.86 -3.55 5.12
CA TYR A 24 7.18 -4.82 4.83
C TYR A 24 6.54 -5.43 6.08
N GLU A 25 7.21 -5.37 7.23
CA GLU A 25 6.67 -5.84 8.51
C GLU A 25 5.43 -5.04 8.94
N GLU A 26 5.44 -3.71 8.80
CA GLU A 26 4.29 -2.86 9.14
C GLU A 26 3.12 -3.04 8.17
N VAL A 27 3.38 -3.21 6.88
CA VAL A 27 2.34 -3.46 5.87
C VAL A 27 1.63 -4.79 6.12
N ALA A 28 2.36 -5.83 6.53
CA ALA A 28 1.81 -7.14 6.84
C ALA A 28 0.97 -7.20 8.12
N ARG A 29 1.08 -6.20 9.01
CA ARG A 29 0.29 -6.11 10.24
C ARG A 29 -1.10 -5.53 9.98
N ASP A 30 -2.06 -5.97 10.81
CA ASP A 30 -3.36 -5.33 10.93
C ASP A 30 -3.19 -3.83 11.22
N ALA A 31 -4.05 -2.99 10.64
CA ALA A 31 -3.93 -1.53 10.80
C ALA A 31 -3.92 -1.08 12.27
N SER A 32 -4.57 -1.83 13.16
CA SER A 32 -4.62 -1.58 14.62
C SER A 32 -3.34 -2.01 15.37
N SER A 33 -2.51 -2.86 14.79
CA SER A 33 -1.26 -3.38 15.39
C SER A 33 0.01 -2.76 14.79
N ARG A 34 -0.14 -1.81 13.88
CA ARG A 34 0.96 -1.01 13.34
C ARG A 34 1.54 -0.07 14.39
N LYS A 35 2.86 0.12 14.33
CA LYS A 35 3.62 1.00 15.21
C LYS A 35 3.19 2.45 15.06
N ILE A 36 2.86 2.87 13.83
CA ILE A 36 2.30 4.19 13.55
C ILE A 36 0.76 4.04 13.50
N PRO A 37 0.01 4.68 14.42
CA PRO A 37 -1.43 4.59 14.41
C PRO A 37 -2.04 5.17 13.14
N MET A 38 -2.80 4.36 12.42
CA MET A 38 -3.54 4.80 11.25
C MET A 38 -4.98 5.16 11.64
N LYS A 39 -5.41 6.38 11.32
CA LYS A 39 -6.77 6.85 11.55
C LYS A 39 -7.47 7.05 10.22
N ASN A 40 -8.55 6.31 10.00
CA ASN A 40 -9.39 6.51 8.84
C ASN A 40 -10.32 7.70 9.09
N LEU A 41 -10.11 8.80 8.36
CA LEU A 41 -10.84 10.05 8.52
C LEU A 41 -11.68 10.31 7.27
N MET A 42 -12.87 10.88 7.45
CA MET A 42 -13.76 11.32 6.35
C MET A 42 -14.08 10.22 5.33
N ARG A 43 -14.26 8.97 5.81
CA ARG A 43 -14.52 7.81 4.93
C ARG A 43 -15.75 8.02 4.04
N GLY A 44 -16.78 8.69 4.55
CA GLY A 44 -18.02 8.94 3.80
C GLY A 44 -17.80 9.88 2.62
N GLU A 45 -17.07 10.97 2.82
CA GLU A 45 -16.70 11.92 1.78
C GLU A 45 -15.70 11.32 0.79
N ALA A 46 -14.75 10.53 1.28
CA ALA A 46 -13.74 9.88 0.44
C ALA A 46 -14.37 8.88 -0.55
N ILE A 47 -15.41 8.15 -0.14
CA ILE A 47 -16.11 7.20 -1.02
C ILE A 47 -16.78 7.92 -2.20
N LYS A 48 -17.33 9.12 -1.98
CA LYS A 48 -17.99 9.89 -3.06
C LYS A 48 -17.03 10.19 -4.22
N VAL A 49 -15.75 10.40 -3.94
CA VAL A 49 -14.73 10.62 -4.98
C VAL A 49 -14.56 9.38 -5.87
N PHE A 50 -14.63 8.17 -5.29
CA PHE A 50 -14.61 6.94 -6.08
C PHE A 50 -15.90 6.71 -6.86
N GLU A 51 -17.06 7.05 -6.29
CA GLU A 51 -18.34 7.00 -7.00
C GLU A 51 -18.33 7.96 -8.21
N GLU A 52 -17.83 9.18 -8.03
CA GLU A 52 -17.66 10.16 -9.12
C GLU A 52 -16.68 9.66 -10.19
N TRP A 53 -15.55 9.08 -9.78
CA TRP A 53 -14.62 8.45 -10.72
C TRP A 53 -15.28 7.30 -11.48
N GLU A 54 -16.12 6.50 -10.81
CA GLU A 54 -16.81 5.39 -11.45
C GLU A 54 -17.77 5.87 -12.55
N LEU A 55 -18.45 6.99 -12.33
CA LEU A 55 -19.42 7.57 -13.27
C LEU A 55 -18.78 8.41 -14.38
N LYS A 56 -17.49 8.76 -14.27
CA LYS A 56 -16.77 9.56 -15.26
C LYS A 56 -16.69 8.81 -16.60
N SER A 57 -17.36 9.33 -17.63
CA SER A 57 -17.51 8.68 -18.94
C SER A 57 -16.23 8.63 -19.78
N ASP A 58 -15.32 9.57 -19.56
CA ASP A 58 -14.03 9.69 -20.23
C ASP A 58 -12.87 9.20 -19.34
N LYS A 59 -13.15 8.37 -18.33
CA LYS A 59 -12.09 7.76 -17.50
C LYS A 59 -11.32 6.73 -18.31
N VAL A 60 -10.00 6.69 -18.11
CA VAL A 60 -9.16 5.57 -18.57
C VAL A 60 -9.18 4.52 -17.47
N PRO A 61 -9.66 3.29 -17.73
CA PRO A 61 -9.59 2.21 -16.76
C PRO A 61 -8.14 1.92 -16.36
N TYR A 62 -7.93 1.68 -15.07
CA TYR A 62 -6.64 1.24 -14.53
C TYR A 62 -6.46 -0.27 -14.70
#